data_AF-A0A369RKZ0-F1
#
_entry.id   AF-A0A369RKZ0-F1
#
_cell.length_a   1.000
_cell.length_b   1.000
_cell.length_c   1.000
_cell.angle_alpha   90.00
_cell.angle_beta   90.00
_cell.angle_gamma   90.00
#
_symmetry.space_group_name_H-M   'P 1'
#
loop_
_entity.id
_entity.type
_entity.pdbx_description
1 polymer ?
#
loop_
_entity_poly.entity_id
_entity_poly.type
_entity_poly.pdbx_seq_one_letter_code
_entity_poly.pdbx_strand_id
1 'polypeptide(L)'
;MIKRYTQKDLANKVGLTLKEIHEYEIGYTAISFDKLYQIAEGLSVNIKVLLPKTRESKEENKLLSLMDEYREQESLDALVKSLSEDMKSGKEKVKKAEKVRVAKNLSKADISIDIIVRASGLTADELGECPKMN
;
A
#
# COMPACT_ATOMS: atom_id res chain seq x y z
N MET A 1 41.30 12.12 -19.36
CA MET A 1 41.64 12.55 -20.73
C MET A 1 40.34 12.66 -21.51
N ILE A 2 39.95 13.86 -21.97
CA ILE A 2 38.72 14.04 -22.78
C ILE A 2 39.10 13.75 -24.23
N LYS A 3 38.61 12.65 -24.80
CA LYS A 3 38.75 12.37 -26.24
C LYS A 3 37.83 13.34 -26.98
N ARG A 4 38.39 14.20 -27.83
CA ARG A 4 37.63 15.11 -28.69
C ARG A 4 37.44 14.45 -30.05
N TYR A 5 36.20 14.09 -30.37
CA TYR A 5 35.80 13.65 -31.70
C TYR A 5 35.00 14.77 -32.35
N THR A 6 35.27 15.08 -33.62
CA THR A 6 34.30 15.84 -34.41
C THR A 6 33.13 14.91 -34.78
N GLN A 7 31.96 15.48 -35.12
CA GLN A 7 30.84 14.68 -35.63
C GLN A 7 31.26 13.79 -36.81
N LYS A 8 32.14 14.31 -37.68
CA LYS A 8 32.70 13.58 -38.82
C LYS A 8 33.57 12.41 -38.40
N ASP A 9 34.43 12.62 -37.40
CA ASP A 9 35.31 11.56 -36.89
C ASP A 9 34.50 10.44 -36.23
N LEU A 10 33.48 10.81 -35.45
CA LEU A 10 32.59 9.85 -34.81
C LEU A 10 31.82 9.04 -35.85
N ALA A 11 31.18 9.72 -36.81
CA ALA A 11 30.45 9.12 -37.92
C ALA A 11 31.30 8.07 -38.65
N ASN A 12 32.50 8.45 -39.09
CA ASN A 12 33.44 7.55 -39.76
C ASN A 12 33.84 6.35 -38.87
N LYS A 13 33.98 6.57 -37.57
CA LYS A 13 34.40 5.52 -36.62
C LYS A 13 33.31 4.48 -36.37
N VAL A 14 32.05 4.88 -36.33
CA VAL A 14 30.92 4.00 -35.97
C VAL A 14 30.08 3.58 -37.18
N GLY A 15 30.53 3.90 -38.39
CA GLY A 15 29.82 3.54 -39.62
C GLY A 15 28.49 4.27 -39.78
N LEU A 16 28.39 5.49 -39.27
CA LEU A 16 27.23 6.36 -39.40
C LEU A 16 27.55 7.52 -40.34
N THR A 17 26.52 8.19 -40.81
CA THR A 17 26.66 9.43 -41.57
C THR A 17 26.82 10.62 -40.63
N LEU A 18 27.48 11.68 -41.12
CA LEU A 18 27.54 12.97 -40.42
C LEU A 18 26.14 13.48 -40.05
N LYS A 19 25.19 13.30 -40.98
CA LYS A 19 23.80 13.73 -40.82
C LYS A 19 23.11 13.00 -39.66
N GLU A 20 23.24 11.68 -39.58
CA GLU A 20 22.68 10.88 -38.47
C GLU A 20 23.22 11.36 -37.12
N ILE A 21 24.55 11.53 -36.99
CA ILE A 21 25.16 12.02 -35.75
C ILE A 21 24.59 13.40 -35.37
N HIS A 22 24.51 14.31 -36.35
CA HIS A 22 23.96 15.65 -36.11
C HIS A 22 22.51 15.59 -35.64
N GLU A 23 21.66 14.81 -36.32
CA GLU A 23 20.24 14.65 -36.00
C GLU A 23 20.02 14.03 -34.61
N TYR A 24 20.90 13.10 -34.19
CA TYR A 24 20.86 12.54 -32.84
C TYR A 24 21.28 13.56 -31.78
N GLU A 25 22.36 14.32 -32.00
CA GLU A 25 22.86 15.31 -31.04
C GLU A 25 21.86 16.44 -30.78
N ILE A 26 21.12 16.88 -31.80
CA ILE A 26 20.09 17.92 -31.66
C ILE A 26 18.71 17.36 -31.26
N GLY A 27 18.58 16.03 -31.14
CA GLY A 27 17.33 15.37 -30.80
C GLY A 27 16.25 15.43 -31.90
N TYR A 28 16.63 15.65 -33.16
CA TYR A 28 15.71 15.67 -34.31
C TYR A 28 15.20 14.26 -34.65
N THR A 29 16.05 13.25 -34.50
CA THR A 29 15.70 11.84 -34.72
C THR A 29 15.97 11.03 -33.45
N ALA A 30 15.03 10.14 -33.10
CA ALA A 30 15.22 9.20 -32.01
C ALA A 30 16.31 8.18 -32.36
N ILE A 31 17.25 7.97 -31.44
CA ILE A 31 18.31 6.97 -31.60
C ILE A 31 17.81 5.60 -31.11
N SER A 32 18.08 4.54 -31.89
CA SER A 32 17.80 3.16 -31.45
C SER A 32 18.87 2.66 -30.49
N PHE A 33 18.55 1.63 -29.69
CA PHE A 33 19.53 1.02 -28.79
C PHE A 33 20.75 0.48 -29.52
N ASP A 34 20.58 -0.17 -30.68
CA ASP A 34 21.70 -0.72 -31.46
C ASP A 34 22.68 0.38 -31.88
N LYS A 35 22.17 1.51 -32.37
CA LYS A 35 22.98 2.68 -32.75
C LYS A 35 23.65 3.30 -31.53
N LEU A 36 22.96 3.36 -30.39
CA LEU A 36 23.52 3.86 -29.13
C LEU A 36 24.66 2.95 -28.62
N TYR A 37 24.53 1.63 -28.75
CA TYR A 37 25.61 0.67 -28.46
C TYR A 37 26.81 0.85 -29.39
N GLN A 38 26.60 1.02 -30.70
CA GLN A 38 27.68 1.29 -31.66
C GLN A 38 28.45 2.58 -31.30
N ILE A 39 27.74 3.64 -30.91
CA ILE A 39 28.36 4.90 -30.46
C ILE A 39 29.15 4.69 -29.16
N ALA A 40 28.58 3.98 -28.18
CA ALA A 40 29.26 3.69 -26.92
C ALA A 40 30.56 2.90 -27.14
N GLU A 41 30.53 1.88 -28.00
CA GLU A 41 31.69 1.09 -28.39
C GLU A 41 32.74 1.94 -29.10
N GLY A 42 32.34 2.74 -30.09
CA GLY A 42 33.23 3.65 -30.81
C GLY A 42 33.89 4.69 -29.92
N LEU A 43 33.20 5.17 -28.88
CA LEU A 43 33.77 6.08 -27.88
C LEU A 43 34.56 5.34 -26.78
N SER A 44 34.42 4.03 -26.69
CA SER A 44 34.95 3.18 -25.62
C SER A 44 34.48 3.66 -24.24
N VAL A 45 33.17 3.93 -24.12
CA VAL A 45 32.51 4.37 -22.89
C VAL A 45 31.40 3.40 -22.49
N ASN A 46 31.02 3.42 -21.21
CA ASN A 46 29.82 2.71 -20.79
C ASN A 46 28.57 3.42 -21.33
N ILE A 47 27.63 2.67 -21.88
CA ILE A 47 26.38 3.21 -22.45
C ILE A 47 25.57 4.06 -21.46
N LYS A 48 25.67 3.80 -20.15
CA LYS A 48 25.02 4.59 -19.10
C LYS A 48 25.42 6.07 -19.13
N VAL A 49 26.60 6.40 -19.66
CA VAL A 49 27.08 7.79 -19.78
C VAL A 49 26.35 8.54 -20.90
N LEU A 50 25.83 7.83 -21.90
CA LEU A 50 25.06 8.40 -23.01
C LEU A 50 23.57 8.51 -22.71
N LEU A 51 23.10 7.80 -21.69
CA LEU A 51 21.72 7.91 -21.24
C LEU A 51 21.51 9.26 -20.54
N PRO A 52 20.33 9.88 -20.68
CA PRO A 52 20.00 11.04 -19.89
C PRO A 52 20.16 10.67 -18.41
N LYS A 53 20.83 11.54 -17.64
CA LYS A 53 20.75 11.46 -16.18
C LYS A 53 19.27 11.51 -15.86
N THR A 54 18.76 10.46 -15.22
CA THR A 54 17.38 10.38 -14.72
C THR A 54 17.14 11.62 -13.87
N ARG A 55 16.58 12.67 -14.48
CA ARG A 55 15.77 13.63 -13.77
C ARG A 55 14.55 12.79 -13.46
N GLU A 56 14.38 12.46 -12.19
CA GLU A 56 13.16 11.83 -11.66
C GLU A 56 11.99 12.34 -12.49
N SER A 57 11.48 11.47 -13.36
CA SER A 57 10.48 11.88 -14.31
C SER A 57 9.26 12.28 -13.49
N LYS A 58 8.63 13.40 -13.83
CA LYS A 58 7.44 13.88 -13.13
C LYS A 58 6.36 12.79 -13.11
N GLU A 59 6.38 11.91 -14.11
CA GLU A 59 5.54 10.72 -14.25
C GLU A 59 5.84 9.62 -13.22
N GLU A 60 7.10 9.27 -12.95
CA GLU A 60 7.46 8.29 -11.90
C GLU A 60 7.07 8.77 -10.51
N ASN A 61 7.28 10.06 -10.22
CA ASN A 61 6.84 10.68 -8.97
C ASN A 61 5.31 10.69 -8.83
N LYS A 62 4.58 10.82 -9.94
CA LYS A 62 3.11 10.75 -9.95
C LYS A 62 2.61 9.32 -9.70
N LEU A 63 3.28 8.32 -10.25
CA LEU A 63 2.96 6.91 -10.00
C LEU A 63 3.19 6.54 -8.53
N LEU A 64 4.32 6.98 -7.95
CA LEU A 64 4.63 6.77 -6.53
C LEU A 64 3.59 7.46 -5.63
N SER A 65 3.24 8.72 -5.91
CA SER A 65 2.21 9.45 -5.17
C SER A 65 0.83 8.76 -5.22
N LEU A 66 0.46 8.18 -6.36
CA LEU A 66 -0.80 7.45 -6.50
C LEU A 66 -0.78 6.11 -5.74
N MET A 67 0.36 5.44 -5.66
CA MET A 67 0.52 4.20 -4.87
C MET A 67 0.42 4.48 -3.37
N ASP A 68 0.96 5.60 -2.90
CA ASP A 68 0.84 6.02 -1.50
C ASP A 68 -0.62 6.37 -1.14
N GLU A 69 -1.34 7.11 -1.98
CA GLU A 69 -2.78 7.37 -1.79
C GLU A 69 -3.62 6.08 -1.72
N TYR A 70 -3.35 5.10 -2.58
CA TYR A 70 -4.04 3.81 -2.57
C TYR A 70 -3.76 3.00 -1.29
N ARG A 71 -2.53 3.04 -0.79
CA ARG A 71 -2.15 2.38 0.47
C ARG A 71 -2.88 3.01 1.66
N GLU A 72 -3.08 4.33 1.66
CA GLU A 72 -3.87 5.00 2.70
C GLU A 72 -5.36 4.66 2.62
N GLN A 73 -5.91 4.48 1.42
CA GLN A 73 -7.30 4.01 1.26
C GLN A 73 -7.51 2.57 1.77
N GLU A 74 -6.57 1.66 1.50
CA GLU A 74 -6.63 0.29 2.03
C GLU A 74 -6.57 0.28 3.58
N SER A 75 -5.79 1.19 4.16
CA SER A 75 -5.74 1.43 5.61
C SER A 75 -7.07 1.96 6.18
N LEU A 76 -7.75 2.86 5.47
CA LEU A 76 -9.05 3.39 5.88
C LEU A 76 -10.14 2.32 5.85
N ASP A 77 -10.16 1.44 4.84
CA ASP A 77 -11.17 0.37 4.74
C ASP A 77 -10.98 -0.67 5.85
N ALA A 78 -9.72 -1.00 6.17
CA ALA A 78 -9.38 -1.85 7.31
C ALA A 78 -9.81 -1.24 8.66
N LEU A 79 -9.58 0.07 8.85
CA LEU A 79 -10.02 0.80 10.04
C LEU A 79 -11.55 0.85 10.15
N VAL A 80 -12.27 1.15 9.07
CA VAL A 80 -13.74 1.17 9.05
C VAL A 80 -14.30 -0.21 9.41
N LYS A 81 -13.72 -1.29 8.86
CA LYS A 81 -14.12 -2.65 9.19
C LYS A 81 -13.87 -2.98 10.66
N SER A 82 -12.68 -2.67 11.19
CA SER A 82 -12.34 -2.88 12.60
C SER A 82 -13.29 -2.13 13.53
N LEU A 83 -13.54 -0.85 13.27
CA LEU A 83 -14.47 -0.03 14.06
C LEU A 83 -15.90 -0.57 14.01
N SER A 84 -16.35 -1.07 12.85
CA SER A 84 -17.67 -1.68 12.71
C SER A 84 -17.80 -2.97 13.53
N GLU A 85 -16.78 -3.82 13.52
CA GLU A 85 -16.72 -5.06 14.31
C GLU A 85 -16.68 -4.75 15.82
N ASP A 86 -15.88 -3.76 16.23
CA ASP A 86 -15.80 -3.29 17.61
C ASP A 86 -17.13 -2.73 18.11
N MET A 87 -17.83 -1.93 17.29
CA MET A 87 -19.17 -1.42 17.63
C MET A 87 -20.20 -2.54 17.76
N LYS A 88 -20.16 -3.56 16.88
CA LYS A 88 -21.05 -4.73 16.97
C LYS A 88 -20.80 -5.52 18.25
N SER A 89 -19.53 -5.82 18.55
CA SER A 89 -19.14 -6.57 19.75
C SER A 89 -19.47 -5.79 21.03
N GLY A 90 -19.27 -4.47 21.05
CA GLY A 90 -19.64 -3.60 22.16
C GLY A 90 -21.15 -3.61 22.42
N LYS A 91 -21.97 -3.48 21.36
CA LYS A 91 -23.44 -3.56 21.45
C LYS A 91 -23.91 -4.89 22.02
N GLU A 92 -23.27 -5.99 21.66
CA GLU A 92 -23.59 -7.32 22.17
C GLU A 92 -23.18 -7.49 23.64
N LYS A 93 -22.00 -7.00 24.03
CA LYS A 93 -21.53 -6.99 25.43
C LYS A 93 -22.45 -6.18 26.35
N VAL A 94 -22.90 -5.00 25.91
CA VAL A 94 -23.84 -4.15 26.68
C VAL A 94 -25.18 -4.86 26.87
N LYS A 95 -25.74 -5.43 25.79
CA LYS A 95 -26.98 -6.22 25.87
C LYS A 95 -26.85 -7.41 26.80
N LYS A 96 -25.72 -8.13 26.75
CA LYS A 96 -25.44 -9.27 27.64
C LYS A 96 -25.35 -8.83 29.10
N ALA A 97 -24.62 -7.74 29.39
CA ALA A 97 -24.51 -7.20 30.74
C ALA A 97 -25.86 -6.76 31.32
N GLU A 98 -26.72 -6.15 30.50
CA GLU A 98 -28.06 -5.74 30.93
C GLU A 98 -28.97 -6.94 31.21
N LYS A 99 -28.93 -7.98 30.36
CA LYS A 99 -29.64 -9.25 30.61
C LYS A 99 -29.22 -9.88 31.94
N VAL A 100 -27.92 -9.95 32.24
CA VAL A 100 -27.41 -10.48 33.51
C VAL A 100 -27.88 -9.65 34.70
N ARG A 101 -27.87 -8.31 34.58
CA ARG A 101 -28.36 -7.41 35.63
C ARG A 101 -29.85 -7.64 35.94
N VAL A 102 -30.69 -7.74 34.92
CA VAL A 102 -32.13 -8.00 35.08
C VAL A 102 -32.36 -9.37 35.72
N ALA A 103 -31.64 -10.40 35.26
CA ALA A 103 -31.77 -11.76 35.80
C ALA A 103 -31.35 -11.85 37.27
N LYS A 104 -30.29 -11.16 37.69
CA LYS A 104 -29.88 -11.05 39.11
C LYS A 104 -30.96 -10.37 39.96
N ASN A 105 -31.64 -9.35 39.43
CA ASN A 105 -32.73 -8.69 40.17
C ASN A 105 -33.97 -9.58 40.31
N LEU A 106 -34.31 -10.38 39.29
CA LEU A 106 -35.42 -11.33 39.34
C LEU A 106 -35.16 -12.46 40.35
N SER A 107 -33.92 -12.96 40.41
CA SER A 107 -33.54 -13.96 41.41
C SER A 107 -33.65 -13.42 42.84
N LYS A 108 -33.30 -12.14 43.08
CA LYS A 108 -33.50 -11.47 44.38
C LYS A 108 -34.98 -11.26 44.74
N ALA A 109 -35.87 -11.34 43.77
CA ALA A 109 -37.33 -11.29 43.96
C ALA A 109 -37.94 -12.70 44.09
N ASP A 110 -37.12 -13.72 44.39
CA ASP A 110 -37.51 -15.13 44.55
C ASP A 110 -38.15 -15.78 43.30
N ILE A 111 -37.90 -15.23 42.11
CA ILE A 111 -38.27 -15.90 40.86
C ILE A 111 -37.34 -17.09 40.63
N SER A 112 -37.92 -18.24 40.30
CA SER A 112 -37.19 -19.48 40.11
C SER A 112 -36.11 -19.37 39.02
N ILE A 113 -34.92 -19.88 39.33
CA ILE A 113 -33.75 -19.84 38.45
C ILE A 113 -34.02 -20.56 37.13
N ASP A 114 -34.79 -21.65 37.14
CA ASP A 114 -35.13 -22.41 35.93
C ASP A 114 -35.98 -21.58 34.94
N ILE A 115 -36.89 -20.74 35.47
CA ILE A 115 -37.71 -19.82 34.69
C ILE A 115 -36.84 -18.70 34.11
N ILE A 116 -35.93 -18.14 34.90
CA ILE A 116 -35.02 -17.06 34.48
C ILE A 116 -34.09 -17.54 33.36
N VAL A 117 -33.45 -18.70 33.52
CA VAL A 117 -32.56 -19.31 32.52
C VAL A 117 -33.31 -19.53 31.21
N ARG A 118 -34.51 -20.13 31.28
CA ARG A 118 -35.34 -20.41 30.10
C ARG A 118 -35.77 -19.13 29.36
N ALA A 119 -36.16 -18.08 30.09
CA ALA A 119 -36.63 -16.84 29.50
C ALA A 119 -35.52 -15.93 28.96
N SER A 120 -34.36 -15.92 29.62
CA SER A 120 -33.23 -15.03 29.26
C SER A 120 -32.29 -15.65 28.22
N GLY A 121 -32.24 -16.99 28.14
CA GLY A 121 -31.25 -17.74 27.38
C GLY A 121 -29.85 -17.69 27.99
N LEU A 122 -29.72 -17.26 29.25
CA LEU A 122 -28.47 -17.29 30.02
C LEU A 122 -28.25 -18.67 30.63
N THR A 123 -26.99 -19.03 30.86
CA THR A 123 -26.64 -20.24 31.61
C THR A 123 -26.75 -20.01 33.12
N ALA A 124 -26.89 -21.10 33.89
CA ALA A 124 -26.90 -21.02 35.35
C ALA A 124 -25.57 -20.48 35.90
N ASP A 125 -24.45 -20.78 35.23
CA ASP A 125 -23.12 -20.30 35.62
C ASP A 125 -22.95 -18.79 35.41
N GLU A 126 -23.55 -18.23 34.35
CA GLU A 126 -23.57 -16.78 34.10
C GLU A 126 -24.39 -15.99 35.14
N LEU A 127 -25.28 -16.68 35.86
CA LEU A 127 -26.02 -16.15 37.01
C LEU A 127 -25.26 -16.37 38.33
N GLY A 128 -24.35 -17.34 38.35
CA GLY A 128 -23.61 -17.84 39.51
C GLY A 128 -22.31 -17.08 39.81
N GLU A 129 -22.42 -15.81 40.20
CA GLU A 129 -21.49 -15.21 41.17
C GLU A 129 -22.33 -14.45 42.21
N CYS A 130 -22.68 -15.17 43.27
CA CYS A 130 -23.10 -14.57 44.54
C CYS A 130 -21.86 -14.54 45.46
N PRO A 131 -21.42 -13.38 45.97
CA PRO A 131 -20.55 -13.35 47.13
C PRO A 131 -21.35 -13.98 48.28
N LYS A 132 -20.78 -14.96 48.96
CA LYS A 132 -21.29 -15.41 50.25
C LYS A 132 -21.21 -14.19 51.19
N MET A 133 -22.38 -13.70 51.63
CA MET A 133 -22.44 -12.74 52.73
C MET A 133 -22.16 -13.54 54.00
N ASN A 134 -21.05 -13.20 54.64
CA ASN A 134 -20.69 -13.62 56.00
C ASN A 134 -21.46 -12.78 57.01
#